data_AF-K9W0Y9-F1
#
_entry.id   AF-K9W0Y9-F1
#
_cell.length_a   1.000
_cell.length_b   1.000
_cell.length_c   1.000
_cell.angle_alpha   90.00
_cell.angle_beta   90.00
_cell.angle_gamma   90.00
#
_symmetry.space_group_name_H-M   'P 1'
#
loop_
_entity.id
_entity.type
_entity.pdbx_description
1 polymer ?
#
loop_
_entity_poly.entity_id
_entity_poly.type
_entity_poly.pdbx_seq_one_letter_code
_entity_poly.pdbx_strand_id
1 'polypeptide(L)'
;MLLKIRPSRRVHRFSKTRHYQSKLFVWLVPLLAILLWLGYKEIKSYFVQPQVIFVLGGEPLREQFAAKFARQHPNIPIWVSGGTPEGYAKRVFTKAGINWNRVHLDYQAVDTVTNFTTVVERFQAKGINNVYLITSDDHMLRARIIGEVVFGSRGITIKPVSVNTGRSPESVEKSVRDGARAVVWWATGYTGATIARKLKQPKN
;
A
#
# COMPACT_ATOMS: atom_id res chain seq x y z
N MET A 1 81.89 43.09 -0.52
CA MET A 1 81.54 43.05 -1.96
C MET A 1 81.92 41.66 -2.45
N LEU A 2 81.06 40.64 -2.53
CA LEU A 2 79.77 40.46 -3.21
C LEU A 2 78.86 39.52 -2.38
N LEU A 3 77.63 39.92 -2.08
CA LEU A 3 76.61 39.05 -1.48
C LEU A 3 76.00 38.14 -2.57
N LYS A 4 76.16 36.83 -2.40
CA LYS A 4 75.61 35.79 -3.29
C LYS A 4 74.27 35.31 -2.72
N ILE A 5 73.16 35.81 -3.25
CA ILE A 5 71.80 35.40 -2.86
C ILE A 5 71.51 34.01 -3.49
N ARG A 6 71.25 33.00 -2.66
CA ARG A 6 70.74 31.68 -3.10
C ARG A 6 69.21 31.71 -3.13
N PRO A 7 68.54 31.24 -4.20
CA PRO A 7 67.09 31.22 -4.25
C PRO A 7 66.53 30.03 -3.47
N SER A 8 65.51 30.30 -2.66
CA SER A 8 64.69 29.28 -1.98
C SER A 8 63.80 28.55 -2.99
N ARG A 9 64.02 27.25 -3.18
CA ARG A 9 63.08 26.37 -3.90
C ARG A 9 61.91 26.05 -2.99
N ARG A 10 60.80 26.76 -3.13
CA ARG A 10 59.51 26.41 -2.53
C ARG A 10 58.91 25.24 -3.31
N VAL A 11 59.03 24.02 -2.77
CA VAL A 11 58.36 22.83 -3.31
C VAL A 11 56.86 22.98 -3.07
N HIS A 12 56.09 23.28 -4.12
CA HIS A 12 54.64 23.16 -4.07
C HIS A 12 54.26 21.67 -4.02
N ARG A 13 54.02 21.16 -2.80
CA ARG A 13 53.30 19.90 -2.60
C ARG A 13 51.86 20.12 -3.04
N PHE A 14 51.51 19.68 -4.25
CA PHE A 14 50.12 19.41 -4.60
C PHE A 14 49.62 18.28 -3.68
N SER A 15 48.85 18.62 -2.66
CA SER A 15 48.08 17.63 -1.91
C SER A 15 47.02 17.08 -2.87
N LYS A 16 47.17 15.82 -3.30
CA LYS A 16 46.07 15.05 -3.88
C LYS A 16 44.97 14.98 -2.82
N THR A 17 43.93 15.81 -2.94
CA THR A 17 42.72 15.67 -2.13
C THR A 17 42.10 14.34 -2.49
N ARG A 18 42.14 13.44 -1.50
CA ARG A 18 41.70 12.06 -1.56
C ARG A 18 40.21 12.07 -1.88
N HIS A 19 39.85 11.60 -3.07
CA HIS A 19 38.50 11.50 -3.64
C HIS A 19 37.63 10.47 -2.88
N TYR A 20 37.48 10.63 -1.57
CA TYR A 20 36.81 9.65 -0.69
C TYR A 20 35.40 10.08 -0.25
N GLN A 21 35.02 11.35 -0.48
CA GLN A 21 33.73 11.92 -0.08
C GLN A 21 32.60 11.70 -1.11
N SER A 22 32.90 11.24 -2.33
CA SER A 22 31.89 11.12 -3.40
C SER A 22 31.02 9.86 -3.31
N LYS A 23 31.43 8.82 -2.60
CA LYS A 23 30.65 7.56 -2.53
C LYS A 23 29.45 7.64 -1.58
N LEU A 24 29.54 8.42 -0.49
CA LEU A 24 28.43 8.58 0.45
C LEU A 24 27.29 9.39 -0.20
N PHE A 25 27.63 10.41 -0.98
CA PHE A 25 26.66 11.25 -1.69
C PHE A 25 25.82 10.48 -2.73
N VAL A 26 26.42 9.47 -3.38
CA VAL A 26 25.75 8.63 -4.38
C VAL A 26 24.60 7.81 -3.80
N TRP A 27 24.66 7.41 -2.52
CA TRP A 27 23.58 6.67 -1.85
C TRP A 27 22.57 7.58 -1.13
N LEU A 28 23.00 8.77 -0.71
CA LEU A 28 22.13 9.73 -0.02
C LEU A 28 21.10 10.38 -0.95
N VAL A 29 21.46 10.68 -2.20
CA VAL A 29 20.55 11.27 -3.19
C VAL A 29 19.34 10.36 -3.53
N PRO A 30 19.51 9.07 -3.90
CA PRO A 30 18.37 8.19 -4.18
C PRO A 30 17.54 7.92 -2.92
N LEU A 31 18.16 7.79 -1.75
CA LEU A 31 17.43 7.65 -0.49
C LEU A 31 16.55 8.87 -0.23
N LEU A 32 17.11 10.08 -0.37
CA LEU A 32 16.36 11.33 -0.24
C LEU A 32 15.24 11.42 -1.27
N ALA A 33 15.48 11.05 -2.52
CA ALA A 33 14.46 11.04 -3.57
C ALA A 33 13.30 10.09 -3.23
N ILE A 34 13.60 8.89 -2.70
CA ILE A 34 12.58 7.94 -2.24
C ILE A 34 11.78 8.54 -1.07
N LEU A 35 12.46 9.13 -0.08
CA LEU A 35 11.78 9.75 1.06
C LEU A 35 10.88 10.92 0.64
N LEU A 36 11.36 11.78 -0.27
CA LEU A 36 10.56 12.87 -0.84
C LEU A 36 9.38 12.35 -1.64
N TRP A 37 9.56 11.28 -2.42
CA TRP A 37 8.48 10.66 -3.17
C TRP A 37 7.41 10.03 -2.26
N LEU A 38 7.83 9.34 -1.21
CA LEU A 38 6.93 8.79 -0.18
C LEU A 38 6.18 9.91 0.55
N GLY A 39 6.88 10.97 0.95
CA GLY A 39 6.27 12.16 1.57
C GLY A 39 5.27 12.85 0.64
N TYR A 40 5.61 13.02 -0.63
CA TYR A 40 4.70 13.57 -1.64
C TYR A 40 3.43 12.72 -1.81
N LYS A 41 3.57 11.39 -1.89
CA LYS A 41 2.41 10.48 -1.95
C LYS A 41 1.51 10.61 -0.72
N GLU A 42 2.11 10.66 0.47
CA GLU A 42 1.38 10.84 1.73
C GLU A 42 0.58 12.15 1.71
N ILE A 43 1.23 13.27 1.38
CA ILE A 43 0.57 14.59 1.30
C ILE A 43 -0.55 14.58 0.25
N LYS A 44 -0.29 14.04 -0.95
CA LYS A 44 -1.29 13.93 -2.01
C LYS A 44 -2.54 13.16 -1.55
N SER A 45 -2.37 12.13 -0.73
CA SER A 45 -3.48 11.33 -0.19
C SER A 45 -4.48 12.15 0.66
N TYR A 46 -4.05 13.28 1.24
CA TYR A 46 -4.93 14.17 1.99
C TYR A 46 -5.85 15.01 1.10
N PHE A 47 -5.37 15.41 -0.08
CA PHE A 47 -6.10 16.31 -0.99
C PHE A 47 -6.98 15.58 -2.01
N VAL A 48 -6.78 14.28 -2.20
CA VAL A 48 -7.61 13.47 -3.09
C VAL A 48 -8.88 13.00 -2.40
N GLN A 49 -9.99 13.06 -3.13
CA GLN A 49 -11.29 12.53 -2.68
C GLN A 49 -11.40 11.06 -3.08
N PRO A 50 -11.51 10.12 -2.14
CA PRO A 50 -11.68 8.72 -2.48
C PRO A 50 -13.01 8.45 -3.19
N GLN A 51 -13.01 7.49 -4.11
CA GLN A 51 -14.17 7.12 -4.92
C GLN A 51 -14.80 5.78 -4.50
N VAL A 52 -14.17 5.07 -3.57
CA VAL A 52 -14.67 3.81 -3.01
C VAL A 52 -14.22 3.66 -1.56
N ILE A 53 -15.10 3.06 -0.74
CA ILE A 53 -14.78 2.56 0.59
C ILE A 53 -14.46 1.08 0.46
N PHE A 54 -13.18 0.73 0.47
CA PHE A 54 -12.71 -0.65 0.38
C PHE A 54 -12.45 -1.21 1.78
N VAL A 55 -13.20 -2.24 2.15
CA VAL A 55 -13.20 -2.85 3.49
C VAL A 55 -12.62 -4.25 3.40
N LEU A 56 -11.59 -4.53 4.20
CA LEU A 56 -11.11 -5.90 4.41
C LEU A 56 -12.03 -6.59 5.41
N GLY A 57 -13.02 -7.30 4.88
CA GLY A 57 -14.10 -7.96 5.63
C GLY A 57 -13.65 -9.20 6.39
N GLY A 58 -14.61 -9.80 7.08
CA GLY A 58 -14.43 -11.01 7.90
C GLY A 58 -14.27 -10.73 9.41
N GLU A 59 -14.48 -9.49 9.85
CA GLU A 59 -14.43 -9.12 11.28
C GLU A 59 -15.51 -8.10 11.62
N PRO A 60 -16.57 -8.47 12.38
CA PRO A 60 -17.77 -7.65 12.65
C PRO A 60 -17.56 -6.18 12.98
N LEU A 61 -16.47 -5.83 13.68
CA LEU A 61 -16.15 -4.45 14.04
C LEU A 61 -15.83 -3.61 12.80
N ARG A 62 -15.16 -4.20 11.79
CA ARG A 62 -14.80 -3.51 10.56
C ARG A 62 -16.03 -3.18 9.72
N GLU A 63 -16.97 -4.11 9.55
CA GLU A 63 -18.18 -3.83 8.77
C GLU A 63 -19.10 -2.85 9.49
N GLN A 64 -19.23 -2.95 10.81
CA GLN A 64 -20.00 -1.97 11.61
C GLN A 64 -19.39 -0.57 11.52
N PHE A 65 -18.07 -0.46 11.63
CA PHE A 65 -17.38 0.80 11.44
C PHE A 65 -17.59 1.34 10.02
N ALA A 66 -17.39 0.50 8.99
CA ALA A 66 -17.56 0.89 7.60
C ALA A 66 -19.00 1.37 7.31
N ALA A 67 -20.01 0.73 7.90
CA ALA A 67 -21.40 1.15 7.76
C ALA A 67 -21.65 2.54 8.38
N LYS A 68 -21.06 2.83 9.55
CA LYS A 68 -21.12 4.16 10.17
C LYS A 68 -20.36 5.20 9.34
N PHE A 69 -19.15 4.86 8.90
CA PHE A 69 -18.30 5.71 8.06
C PHE A 69 -19.00 6.08 6.75
N ALA A 70 -19.62 5.11 6.07
CA ALA A 70 -20.32 5.33 4.81
C ALA A 70 -21.54 6.26 4.88
N ARG A 71 -22.09 6.51 6.09
CA ARG A 71 -23.14 7.52 6.28
C ARG A 71 -22.61 8.94 6.10
N GLN A 72 -21.35 9.18 6.44
CA GLN A 72 -20.66 10.46 6.25
C GLN A 72 -20.27 10.68 4.78
N HIS A 73 -20.33 9.62 3.96
CA HIS A 73 -19.92 9.60 2.56
C HIS A 73 -21.03 9.01 1.68
N PRO A 74 -22.21 9.67 1.57
CA PRO A 74 -23.43 9.07 1.02
C PRO A 74 -23.35 8.64 -0.45
N ASN A 75 -22.40 9.19 -1.22
CA ASN A 75 -22.27 8.93 -2.66
C ASN A 75 -21.13 7.97 -3.02
N ILE A 76 -20.39 7.48 -2.02
CA ILE A 76 -19.24 6.61 -2.26
C ILE A 76 -19.68 5.13 -2.17
N PRO A 77 -19.48 4.30 -3.21
CA PRO A 77 -19.74 2.87 -3.13
C PRO A 77 -18.82 2.18 -2.12
N ILE A 78 -19.29 1.06 -1.58
CA ILE A 78 -18.60 0.24 -0.58
C ILE A 78 -18.26 -1.10 -1.22
N TRP A 79 -17.01 -1.52 -1.11
CA TRP A 79 -16.53 -2.81 -1.54
C TRP A 79 -16.00 -3.58 -0.34
N VAL A 80 -16.64 -4.69 0.01
CA VAL A 80 -16.20 -5.57 1.09
C VAL A 80 -15.56 -6.80 0.45
N SER A 81 -14.27 -7.01 0.68
CA SER A 81 -13.56 -8.20 0.21
C SER A 81 -13.23 -9.13 1.35
N GLY A 82 -13.49 -10.43 1.17
CA GLY A 82 -13.25 -11.47 2.17
C GLY A 82 -14.52 -11.93 2.91
N GLY A 83 -14.29 -12.72 3.98
CA GLY A 83 -15.25 -13.66 4.60
C GLY A 83 -16.49 -13.11 5.30
N THR A 84 -17.03 -11.96 4.90
CA THR A 84 -18.29 -11.40 5.42
C THR A 84 -19.50 -12.09 4.78
N PRO A 85 -20.34 -12.86 5.52
CA PRO A 85 -21.52 -13.48 4.93
C PRO A 85 -22.51 -12.44 4.39
N GLU A 86 -23.10 -12.66 3.21
CA GLU A 86 -23.98 -11.68 2.54
C GLU A 86 -25.13 -11.24 3.45
N GLY A 87 -25.80 -12.20 4.09
CA GLY A 87 -26.90 -11.90 5.01
C GLY A 87 -26.46 -11.04 6.19
N TYR A 88 -25.23 -11.22 6.69
CA TYR A 88 -24.68 -10.36 7.73
C TYR A 88 -24.38 -8.96 7.20
N ALA A 89 -23.66 -8.84 6.07
CA ALA A 89 -23.37 -7.57 5.44
C ALA A 89 -24.65 -6.77 5.15
N LYS A 90 -25.64 -7.41 4.53
CA LYS A 90 -26.93 -6.80 4.22
C LYS A 90 -27.58 -6.23 5.47
N ARG A 91 -27.67 -7.01 6.56
CA ARG A 91 -28.23 -6.52 7.82
C ARG A 91 -27.43 -5.35 8.40
N VAL A 92 -26.10 -5.40 8.40
CA VAL A 92 -25.27 -4.35 8.99
C VAL A 92 -25.43 -3.04 8.22
N PHE A 93 -25.30 -3.07 6.89
CA PHE A 93 -25.38 -1.87 6.07
C PHE A 93 -26.81 -1.30 5.98
N THR A 94 -27.84 -2.13 5.84
CA THR A 94 -29.23 -1.62 5.77
C THR A 94 -29.69 -1.07 7.12
N LYS A 95 -29.31 -1.69 8.26
CA LYS A 95 -29.59 -1.13 9.60
C LYS A 95 -28.92 0.23 9.82
N ALA A 96 -27.79 0.48 9.17
CA ALA A 96 -27.13 1.78 9.19
C ALA A 96 -27.73 2.80 8.20
N GLY A 97 -28.81 2.46 7.49
CA GLY A 97 -29.46 3.33 6.50
C GLY A 97 -28.72 3.41 5.17
N ILE A 98 -27.80 2.48 4.90
CA ILE A 98 -27.06 2.43 3.63
C ILE A 98 -27.88 1.65 2.61
N ASN A 99 -28.10 2.26 1.43
CA ASN A 99 -28.74 1.57 0.31
C ASN A 99 -27.88 0.37 -0.12
N TRP A 100 -28.49 -0.83 -0.17
CA TRP A 100 -27.79 -2.07 -0.52
C TRP A 100 -27.11 -2.02 -1.90
N ASN A 101 -27.66 -1.25 -2.84
CA ASN A 101 -27.08 -1.09 -4.18
C ASN A 101 -25.71 -0.39 -4.17
N ARG A 102 -25.32 0.26 -3.06
CA ARG A 102 -23.99 0.83 -2.87
C ARG A 102 -22.97 -0.22 -2.38
N VAL A 103 -23.40 -1.41 -1.97
CA VAL A 103 -22.54 -2.41 -1.34
C VAL A 103 -22.23 -3.52 -2.35
N HIS A 104 -20.94 -3.73 -2.59
CA HIS A 104 -20.42 -4.79 -3.44
C HIS A 104 -19.60 -5.76 -2.58
N LEU A 105 -19.85 -7.05 -2.75
CA LEU A 105 -19.15 -8.10 -2.01
C LEU A 105 -18.22 -8.86 -2.95
N ASP A 106 -16.98 -9.05 -2.53
CA ASP A 106 -15.98 -9.82 -3.25
C ASP A 106 -15.59 -11.09 -2.46
N TYR A 107 -16.14 -12.22 -2.92
CA TYR A 107 -15.94 -13.54 -2.32
C TYR A 107 -14.80 -14.35 -2.93
N GLN A 108 -14.08 -13.78 -3.89
CA GLN A 108 -12.97 -14.47 -4.56
C GLN A 108 -11.69 -14.46 -3.71
N ALA A 109 -11.60 -13.54 -2.76
CA ALA A 109 -10.45 -13.42 -1.89
C ALA A 109 -10.43 -14.51 -0.81
N VAL A 110 -9.27 -15.15 -0.66
CA VAL A 110 -9.02 -16.25 0.30
C VAL A 110 -7.91 -15.89 1.30
N ASP A 111 -7.15 -14.84 1.02
CA ASP A 111 -6.11 -14.28 1.87
C ASP A 111 -5.96 -12.77 1.64
N THR A 112 -5.12 -12.12 2.45
CA THR A 112 -4.94 -10.67 2.42
C THR A 112 -4.36 -10.15 1.11
N VAL A 113 -3.55 -10.93 0.37
CA VAL A 113 -3.07 -10.51 -0.96
C VAL A 113 -4.22 -10.54 -1.95
N THR A 114 -4.99 -11.63 -1.95
CA THR A 114 -6.12 -11.78 -2.86
C THR A 114 -7.23 -10.77 -2.62
N ASN A 115 -7.41 -10.24 -1.39
CA ASN A 115 -8.35 -9.14 -1.14
C ASN A 115 -8.14 -7.97 -2.12
N PHE A 116 -6.89 -7.64 -2.45
CA PHE A 116 -6.57 -6.55 -3.37
C PHE A 116 -6.56 -7.00 -4.82
N THR A 117 -5.96 -8.16 -5.12
CA THR A 117 -5.72 -8.58 -6.51
C THR A 117 -6.98 -9.01 -7.25
N THR A 118 -8.04 -9.42 -6.55
CA THR A 118 -9.33 -9.77 -7.15
C THR A 118 -10.14 -8.54 -7.59
N VAL A 119 -9.91 -7.38 -6.97
CA VAL A 119 -10.70 -6.16 -7.21
C VAL A 119 -9.96 -5.10 -8.02
N VAL A 120 -8.63 -5.13 -8.04
CA VAL A 120 -7.80 -4.07 -8.63
C VAL A 120 -8.13 -3.78 -10.10
N GLU A 121 -8.32 -4.83 -10.92
CA GLU A 121 -8.67 -4.66 -12.33
C GLU A 121 -10.09 -4.08 -12.50
N ARG A 122 -11.03 -4.40 -11.60
CA ARG A 122 -12.38 -3.80 -11.59
C ARG A 122 -12.32 -2.33 -11.20
N PHE A 123 -11.45 -1.96 -10.26
CA PHE A 123 -11.27 -0.57 -9.86
C PHE A 123 -10.65 0.24 -11.00
N GLN A 124 -9.61 -0.28 -11.64
CA GLN A 124 -8.98 0.35 -12.79
C GLN A 124 -9.96 0.55 -13.94
N ALA A 125 -10.73 -0.48 -14.31
CA ALA A 125 -11.74 -0.39 -15.37
C ALA A 125 -12.85 0.63 -15.07
N LYS A 126 -13.12 0.91 -13.80
CA LYS A 126 -14.08 1.93 -13.34
C LYS A 126 -13.47 3.33 -13.19
N GLY A 127 -12.18 3.51 -13.51
CA GLY A 127 -11.49 4.79 -13.31
C GLY A 127 -11.33 5.18 -11.83
N ILE A 128 -11.38 4.20 -10.93
CA ILE A 128 -11.15 4.42 -9.50
C ILE A 128 -9.64 4.55 -9.30
N ASN A 129 -9.18 5.70 -8.83
CA ASN A 129 -7.79 6.04 -8.60
C ASN A 129 -7.51 6.49 -7.16
N ASN A 130 -8.53 6.60 -6.30
CA ASN A 130 -8.38 6.92 -4.89
C ASN A 130 -9.36 6.08 -4.04
N VAL A 131 -8.86 5.40 -3.01
CA VAL A 131 -9.67 4.47 -2.19
C VAL A 131 -9.49 4.76 -0.71
N TYR A 132 -10.58 4.71 0.06
CA TYR A 132 -10.46 4.50 1.50
C TYR A 132 -10.16 3.02 1.74
N LEU A 133 -9.10 2.72 2.49
CA LEU A 133 -8.81 1.36 2.96
C LEU A 133 -9.20 1.23 4.43
N ILE A 134 -10.24 0.44 4.71
CA ILE A 134 -10.72 0.16 6.06
C ILE A 134 -10.28 -1.25 6.47
N THR A 135 -9.54 -1.32 7.58
CA THR A 135 -9.22 -2.56 8.30
C THR A 135 -8.89 -2.22 9.75
N SER A 136 -8.78 -3.23 10.61
CA SER A 136 -8.32 -3.04 11.99
C SER A 136 -6.91 -2.46 12.05
N ASP A 137 -6.65 -1.64 13.06
CA ASP A 137 -5.36 -1.02 13.38
C ASP A 137 -4.20 -2.02 13.42
N ASP A 138 -4.40 -3.18 14.04
CA ASP A 138 -3.40 -4.25 14.14
C ASP A 138 -3.01 -4.84 12.77
N HIS A 139 -3.91 -4.78 11.79
CA HIS A 139 -3.77 -5.30 10.43
C HIS A 139 -3.34 -4.24 9.40
N MET A 140 -3.38 -2.95 9.75
CA MET A 140 -3.27 -1.87 8.78
C MET A 140 -1.90 -1.84 8.09
N LEU A 141 -0.81 -2.13 8.80
CA LEU A 141 0.53 -2.16 8.21
C LEU A 141 0.62 -3.15 7.05
N ARG A 142 0.17 -4.40 7.27
CA ARG A 142 0.19 -5.45 6.26
C ARG A 142 -0.71 -5.11 5.08
N ALA A 143 -1.94 -4.68 5.36
CA ALA A 143 -2.89 -4.27 4.34
C ALA A 143 -2.35 -3.12 3.48
N ARG A 144 -1.71 -2.12 4.09
CA ARG A 144 -1.14 -0.98 3.39
C ARG A 144 0.03 -1.38 2.50
N ILE A 145 0.96 -2.21 2.98
CA ILE A 145 2.10 -2.69 2.16
C ILE A 145 1.60 -3.40 0.90
N ILE A 146 0.65 -4.33 1.06
CA ILE A 146 0.07 -5.07 -0.05
C ILE A 146 -0.66 -4.12 -1.00
N GLY A 147 -1.50 -3.23 -0.47
CA GLY A 147 -2.25 -2.27 -1.25
C GLY A 147 -1.35 -1.32 -2.04
N GLU A 148 -0.30 -0.78 -1.44
CA GLU A 148 0.64 0.11 -2.14
C GLU A 148 1.33 -0.58 -3.32
N VAL A 149 1.58 -1.88 -3.24
CA VAL A 149 2.08 -2.67 -4.39
C VAL A 149 0.96 -2.90 -5.41
N VAL A 150 -0.16 -3.48 -4.99
CA VAL A 150 -1.23 -3.92 -5.91
C VAL A 150 -1.96 -2.73 -6.52
N PHE A 151 -2.57 -1.89 -5.70
CA PHE A 151 -3.30 -0.69 -6.14
C PHE A 151 -2.36 0.37 -6.70
N GLY A 152 -1.19 0.57 -6.07
CA GLY A 152 -0.20 1.52 -6.58
C GLY A 152 0.31 1.17 -7.97
N SER A 153 0.44 -0.12 -8.32
CA SER A 153 0.80 -0.56 -9.68
C SER A 153 -0.22 -0.20 -10.77
N ARG A 154 -1.44 0.20 -10.38
CA ARG A 154 -2.51 0.69 -11.27
C ARG A 154 -2.82 2.18 -11.06
N GLY A 155 -1.94 2.91 -10.39
CA GLY A 155 -2.14 4.34 -10.13
C GLY A 155 -3.23 4.65 -9.10
N ILE A 156 -3.61 3.67 -8.29
CA ILE A 156 -4.65 3.81 -7.27
C ILE A 156 -4.00 4.19 -5.93
N THR A 157 -4.39 5.34 -5.38
CA THR A 157 -3.87 5.87 -4.12
C THR A 157 -4.75 5.41 -2.96
N ILE A 158 -4.12 5.03 -1.85
CA ILE A 158 -4.80 4.55 -0.64
C ILE A 158 -4.84 5.66 0.40
N LYS A 159 -6.03 5.88 0.96
CA LYS A 159 -6.25 6.66 2.17
C LYS A 159 -6.63 5.70 3.31
N PRO A 160 -5.70 5.36 4.22
CA PRO A 160 -5.98 4.38 5.27
C PRO A 160 -6.93 4.97 6.31
N VAL A 161 -7.88 4.15 6.78
CA VAL A 161 -8.81 4.47 7.86
C VAL A 161 -8.88 3.27 8.80
N SER A 162 -8.14 3.34 9.89
CA SER A 162 -8.01 2.23 10.84
C SER A 162 -9.21 2.14 11.76
N VAL A 163 -9.69 0.91 11.99
CA VAL A 163 -10.64 0.59 13.05
C VAL A 163 -9.85 0.28 14.30
N ASN A 164 -10.03 1.07 15.36
CA ASN A 164 -9.36 0.84 16.63
C ASN A 164 -9.90 -0.45 17.27
N THR A 165 -9.03 -1.44 17.47
CA THR A 165 -9.37 -2.70 18.14
C THR A 165 -8.67 -2.87 19.48
N GLY A 166 -7.68 -2.02 19.79
CA GLY A 166 -6.87 -2.12 21.00
C GLY A 166 -5.93 -3.33 21.04
N ARG A 167 -5.82 -4.09 19.94
CA ARG A 167 -4.92 -5.25 19.83
C ARG A 167 -3.51 -4.80 19.48
N SER A 168 -2.53 -5.62 19.86
CA SER A 168 -1.15 -5.43 19.42
C SER A 168 -1.04 -5.62 17.90
N PRO A 169 -0.21 -4.81 17.21
CA PRO A 169 0.02 -4.98 15.77
C PRO A 169 0.49 -6.38 15.40
N GLU A 170 0.11 -6.82 14.20
CA GLU A 170 0.64 -8.05 13.63
C GLU A 170 2.17 -8.00 13.47
N SER A 171 2.80 -9.17 13.43
CA SER A 171 4.24 -9.24 13.22
C SER A 171 4.66 -8.64 11.87
N VAL A 172 5.79 -7.94 11.89
CA VAL A 172 6.39 -7.35 10.68
C VAL A 172 6.71 -8.43 9.65
N GLU A 173 7.11 -9.63 10.09
CA GLU A 173 7.38 -10.78 9.21
C GLU A 173 6.19 -11.13 8.31
N LYS A 174 4.96 -11.17 8.86
CA LYS A 174 3.75 -11.41 8.05
C LYS A 174 3.59 -10.34 6.97
N SER A 175 3.85 -9.09 7.31
CA SER A 175 3.76 -7.95 6.41
C SER A 175 4.80 -8.02 5.29
N VAL A 176 6.04 -8.38 5.63
CA VAL A 176 7.13 -8.57 4.65
C VAL A 176 6.82 -9.73 3.72
N ARG A 177 6.39 -10.88 4.26
CA ARG A 177 6.02 -12.06 3.46
C ARG A 177 4.91 -11.75 2.47
N ASP A 178 3.81 -11.14 2.94
CA ASP A 178 2.68 -10.86 2.06
C ASP A 178 2.98 -9.70 1.10
N GLY A 179 3.86 -8.75 1.47
CA GLY A 179 4.43 -7.76 0.55
C GLY A 179 5.24 -8.40 -0.57
N ALA A 180 6.11 -9.37 -0.27
CA ALA A 180 6.85 -10.12 -1.28
C ALA A 180 5.90 -10.89 -2.21
N ARG A 181 4.85 -11.52 -1.67
CA ARG A 181 3.79 -12.18 -2.47
C ARG A 181 3.06 -11.20 -3.38
N ALA A 182 2.80 -9.97 -2.92
CA ALA A 182 2.20 -8.91 -3.74
C ALA A 182 3.12 -8.47 -4.88
N VAL A 183 4.42 -8.36 -4.65
CA VAL A 183 5.43 -8.06 -5.70
C VAL A 183 5.49 -9.19 -6.72
N VAL A 184 5.48 -10.45 -6.29
CA VAL A 184 5.42 -11.61 -7.20
C VAL A 184 4.16 -11.56 -8.05
N TRP A 185 3.00 -11.24 -7.47
CA TRP A 185 1.77 -11.04 -8.24
C TRP A 185 1.90 -9.89 -9.23
N TRP A 186 2.45 -8.75 -8.82
CA TRP A 186 2.62 -7.61 -9.72
C TRP A 186 3.51 -7.96 -10.92
N ALA A 187 4.59 -8.71 -10.71
CA ALA A 187 5.52 -9.11 -11.75
C ALA A 187 4.97 -10.21 -12.68
N THR A 188 4.10 -11.09 -12.19
CA THR A 188 3.72 -12.34 -12.90
C THR A 188 2.23 -12.47 -13.21
N GLY A 189 1.36 -11.71 -12.53
CA GLY A 189 -0.09 -11.90 -12.52
C GLY A 189 -0.59 -13.07 -11.66
N TYR A 190 0.30 -13.89 -11.09
CA TYR A 190 -0.07 -15.08 -10.32
C TYR A 190 -0.01 -14.85 -8.81
N THR A 191 -1.02 -15.35 -8.09
CA THR A 191 -0.96 -15.50 -6.63
C THR A 191 -0.77 -16.97 -6.26
N GLY A 192 -0.37 -17.25 -5.02
CA GLY A 192 -0.35 -18.62 -4.49
C GLY A 192 -1.70 -19.33 -4.63
N ALA A 193 -2.81 -18.60 -4.47
CA ALA A 193 -4.16 -19.12 -4.67
C ALA A 193 -4.44 -19.49 -6.15
N THR A 194 -4.01 -18.66 -7.11
CA THR A 194 -4.14 -18.96 -8.54
C THR A 194 -3.37 -20.22 -8.93
N ILE A 195 -2.15 -20.37 -8.42
CA ILE A 195 -1.31 -21.55 -8.67
C ILE A 195 -1.94 -22.80 -8.07
N ALA A 196 -2.36 -22.76 -6.80
CA ALA A 196 -3.00 -23.89 -6.13
C ALA A 196 -4.29 -24.35 -6.85
N ARG A 197 -5.10 -23.41 -7.36
CA ARG A 197 -6.29 -23.72 -8.15
C ARG A 197 -5.93 -24.42 -9.46
N LYS A 198 -4.90 -23.94 -10.17
CA LYS A 198 -4.44 -24.55 -11.44
C LYS A 198 -3.90 -25.97 -11.25
N LEU A 199 -3.21 -26.23 -10.13
CA LEU A 199 -2.70 -27.58 -9.79
C LEU A 199 -3.81 -28.56 -9.39
N LYS A 200 -4.94 -28.06 -8.86
CA LYS A 200 -6.10 -28.88 -8.46
C LYS A 200 -7.08 -29.18 -9.59
N GLN A 201 -6.97 -28.49 -10.73
CA GLN A 201 -7.79 -28.81 -11.90
C GLN A 201 -7.13 -29.97 -12.67
N PRO A 202 -7.84 -31.09 -12.92
CA PRO A 202 -7.31 -32.14 -13.79
C PRO A 202 -7.00 -31.55 -15.16
N LYS A 203 -5.88 -31.95 -15.76
CA LYS A 203 -5.60 -31.63 -17.17
C LYS A 203 -6.66 -32.36 -18.00
N ASN A 204 -7.57 -31.60 -18.59
CA ASN A 204 -8.41 -32.10 -19.70
C ASN A 204 -7.53 -32.34 -20.92
#